data_AF-A0A3E3IGB4-F1
#
_entry.id   AF-A0A3E3IGB4-F1
#
_cell.length_a   1.000
_cell.length_b   1.000
_cell.length_c   1.000
_cell.angle_alpha   90.00
_cell.angle_beta   90.00
_cell.angle_gamma   90.00
#
_symmetry.space_group_name_H-M   'P 1'
#
loop_
_entity.id
_entity.type
_entity.pdbx_description
1 polymer ?
#
loop_
_entity_poly.entity_id
_entity_poly.type
_entity_poly.pdbx_seq_one_letter_code
_entity_poly.pdbx_strand_id
1 'polypeptide(L)'
;MALPLLNELQERLHACAIAGLNVIGEDFRLARALEQLAQAQASSPVLARIYQTAAPLADPACADKASVLLDAITLVDAVVLTQAGCGVQGELEPMAAGCPGIDSGARYSELSALYTALTTRGSGRYEILRTALDENRPALRDFRLMEALAGALGDSYSEIADLAARILSTMPQAVPLLKRGLDPASKKKDMVRRIDIIQAAAGARENALYLRLAEEGSTVIQEAAVRALRHDPANIPLLIEYVGKAKGGVRSAALEALSQMRGGQVDAFWLDRLTAAGVSADTLKLVYGTDSDLVSDAVADLLVRLADEADAADSQPCPQEREAYVHNLLRAIVHKTSPKLFAALEQLGASPAMRGGYISDESMDRIIRGMFSISGIPNLPPARFTPLMAVNFRLIQTMLDNPAAVGPVQALYSRCGEPYRIAGFAAALLTDTEAAYDGFEPFFGDPGQSEPLLWVMRTLYYNSKTGRTGMAVEISRRTFTDSLGIRWLRMILKYGHWRQALGQPLTDHGYTAPSWFSRIVNPHDAESCALLRPYLLGRVGKSGVGFETLYDLRHCGQQDFSGLIPKTLKSLGAAESRRIGRYIAASLYDEFPMPEQTKQAELTRLQEEWARR
;
A
#
# COMPACT_ATOMS: atom_id res chain seq x y z
N MET A 1 -13.43 14.99 50.66
CA MET A 1 -14.66 14.23 50.31
C MET A 1 -15.72 15.09 49.59
N ALA A 2 -15.33 16.15 48.85
CA ALA A 2 -16.27 17.07 48.20
C ALA A 2 -16.41 16.86 46.67
N LEU A 3 -15.50 16.10 46.04
CA LEU A 3 -15.49 15.92 44.58
C LEU A 3 -16.75 15.21 44.02
N PRO A 4 -17.29 14.14 44.65
CA PRO A 4 -18.53 13.54 44.16
C PRO A 4 -19.72 14.50 44.19
N LEU A 5 -19.82 15.31 45.25
CA LEU A 5 -20.85 16.34 45.40
C LEU A 5 -20.72 17.43 44.32
N LEU A 6 -19.49 17.87 44.02
CA LEU A 6 -19.22 18.86 42.97
C LEU A 6 -19.50 18.30 41.57
N ASN A 7 -19.18 17.04 41.30
CA ASN A 7 -19.50 16.38 40.03
C ASN A 7 -21.01 16.24 39.84
N GLU A 8 -21.76 15.86 40.90
CA GLU A 8 -23.22 15.79 40.83
C GLU A 8 -23.84 17.16 40.57
N LEU A 9 -23.37 18.21 41.25
CA LEU A 9 -23.82 19.58 40.99
C LEU A 9 -23.47 20.05 39.57
N GLN A 10 -22.25 19.78 39.09
CA GLN A 10 -21.80 20.09 37.74
C GLN A 10 -22.72 19.48 36.69
N GLU A 11 -23.00 18.18 36.81
CA GLU A 11 -23.87 17.46 35.88
C GLU A 11 -25.28 18.07 35.84
N ARG A 12 -25.83 18.45 37.00
CA ARG A 12 -27.18 19.05 37.07
C ARG A 12 -27.23 20.46 36.49
N LEU A 13 -26.23 21.30 36.77
CA LEU A 13 -26.16 22.64 36.20
C LEU A 13 -26.08 22.58 34.65
N HIS A 14 -25.27 21.68 34.10
CA HIS A 14 -25.18 21.46 32.66
C HIS A 14 -26.48 20.90 32.07
N ALA A 15 -27.13 19.94 32.75
CA ALA A 15 -28.42 19.41 32.33
C ALA A 15 -29.51 20.49 32.27
N CYS A 16 -29.56 21.39 33.28
CA CYS A 16 -30.47 22.53 33.28
C CYS A 16 -30.17 23.53 32.16
N ALA A 17 -28.90 23.78 31.84
CA ALA A 17 -28.53 24.65 30.74
C ALA A 17 -28.98 24.11 29.37
N ILE A 18 -28.95 22.78 29.19
CA ILE A 18 -29.41 22.11 27.97
C ILE A 18 -30.94 22.08 27.89
N ALA A 19 -31.61 21.77 29.00
CA ALA A 19 -33.07 21.61 29.05
C ALA A 19 -33.83 22.96 29.09
N GLY A 20 -33.16 24.06 29.45
CA GLY A 20 -33.70 25.41 29.46
C GLY A 20 -34.09 25.91 30.86
N LEU A 21 -34.10 27.23 31.05
CA LEU A 21 -34.24 27.88 32.38
C LEU A 21 -35.55 27.53 33.12
N ASN A 22 -36.60 27.16 32.39
CA ASN A 22 -37.92 26.88 32.95
C ASN A 22 -37.95 25.59 33.79
N VAL A 23 -37.05 24.64 33.53
CA VAL A 23 -37.02 23.36 34.26
C VAL A 23 -36.15 23.38 35.52
N ILE A 24 -35.41 24.46 35.77
CA ILE A 24 -34.53 24.58 36.94
C ILE A 24 -35.30 24.43 38.25
N GLY A 25 -36.49 25.05 38.34
CA GLY A 25 -37.34 24.97 39.53
C GLY A 25 -38.00 23.60 39.73
N GLU A 26 -37.98 22.74 38.71
CA GLU A 26 -38.61 21.41 38.71
C GLU A 26 -37.57 20.28 38.88
N ASP A 27 -36.27 20.60 38.80
CA ASP A 27 -35.19 19.62 38.97
C ASP A 27 -34.93 19.33 40.47
N PHE A 28 -35.63 18.32 40.98
CA PHE A 28 -35.45 17.84 42.37
C PHE A 28 -34.02 17.39 42.67
N ARG A 29 -33.24 16.98 41.66
CA ARG A 29 -31.86 16.53 41.84
C ARG A 29 -30.93 17.72 42.01
N LEU A 30 -31.17 18.81 41.28
CA LEU A 30 -30.48 20.07 41.51
C LEU A 30 -30.77 20.60 42.91
N ALA A 31 -32.04 20.61 43.34
CA ALA A 31 -32.43 21.02 44.68
C ALA A 31 -31.69 20.20 45.76
N ARG A 32 -31.64 18.87 45.60
CA ARG A 32 -30.91 17.97 46.50
C ARG A 32 -29.40 18.24 46.52
N ALA A 33 -28.79 18.47 45.35
CA ALA A 33 -27.36 18.80 45.26
C ALA A 33 -27.04 20.13 45.97
N LEU A 34 -27.93 21.14 45.86
CA LEU A 34 -27.81 22.42 46.55
C LEU A 34 -27.99 22.27 48.07
N GLU A 35 -28.90 21.41 48.55
CA GLU A 35 -29.06 21.11 49.98
C GLU A 35 -27.82 20.43 50.56
N GLN A 36 -27.26 19.44 49.86
CA GLN A 36 -26.02 18.79 50.27
C GLN A 36 -24.85 19.76 50.28
N LEU A 37 -24.79 20.66 49.30
CA LEU A 37 -23.79 21.73 49.28
C LEU A 37 -23.99 22.72 50.43
N ALA A 38 -25.23 23.06 50.78
CA ALA A 38 -25.55 23.93 51.91
C ALA A 38 -25.03 23.35 53.24
N GLN A 39 -25.14 22.03 53.42
CA GLN A 39 -24.60 21.32 54.60
C GLN A 39 -23.07 21.28 54.61
N ALA A 40 -22.45 21.19 53.43
CA ALA A 40 -21.00 21.12 53.28
C ALA A 40 -20.30 22.49 53.24
N GLN A 41 -21.03 23.60 53.05
CA GLN A 41 -20.46 24.91 52.75
C GLN A 41 -19.50 25.44 53.83
N ALA A 42 -19.75 25.13 55.10
CA ALA A 42 -18.90 25.56 56.23
C ALA A 42 -17.54 24.87 56.26
N SER A 43 -17.37 23.76 55.52
CA SER A 43 -16.13 22.99 55.50
C SER A 43 -15.05 23.58 54.58
N SER A 44 -15.41 24.49 53.67
CA SER A 44 -14.46 25.11 52.74
C SER A 44 -14.98 26.44 52.18
N PRO A 45 -14.16 27.51 52.15
CA PRO A 45 -14.51 28.78 51.49
C PRO A 45 -14.89 28.62 50.02
N VAL A 46 -14.32 27.63 49.33
CA VAL A 46 -14.64 27.32 47.93
C VAL A 46 -16.06 26.78 47.81
N LEU A 47 -16.47 25.86 48.71
CA LEU A 47 -17.84 25.32 48.73
C LEU A 47 -18.85 26.39 49.14
N ALA A 48 -18.49 27.26 50.09
CA ALA A 48 -19.30 28.44 50.43
C ALA A 48 -19.51 29.35 49.22
N ARG A 49 -18.46 29.60 48.43
CA ARG A 49 -18.58 30.44 47.24
C ARG A 49 -19.45 29.79 46.17
N ILE A 50 -19.29 28.49 45.91
CA ILE A 50 -20.13 27.74 44.98
C ILE A 50 -21.59 27.77 45.42
N TYR A 51 -21.86 27.57 46.71
CA TYR A 51 -23.22 27.61 47.24
C TYR A 51 -23.85 28.99 47.08
N GLN A 52 -23.12 30.06 47.42
CA GLN A 52 -23.60 31.43 47.24
C GLN A 52 -23.94 31.76 45.79
N THR A 53 -23.14 31.25 44.84
CA THR A 53 -23.38 31.46 43.40
C THR A 53 -24.54 30.62 42.88
N ALA A 54 -24.70 29.38 43.34
CA ALA A 54 -25.70 28.45 42.77
C ALA A 54 -27.07 28.45 43.50
N ALA A 55 -27.12 28.78 44.80
CA ALA A 55 -28.34 28.77 45.60
C ALA A 55 -29.51 29.62 45.04
N PRO A 56 -29.27 30.80 44.43
CA PRO A 56 -30.36 31.60 43.85
C PRO A 56 -31.11 30.91 42.71
N LEU A 57 -30.55 29.86 42.10
CA LEU A 57 -31.24 29.08 41.06
C LEU A 57 -32.49 28.36 41.58
N ALA A 58 -32.51 28.02 42.87
CA ALA A 58 -33.66 27.40 43.52
C ALA A 58 -34.78 28.40 43.86
N ASP A 59 -34.52 29.71 43.75
CA ASP A 59 -35.52 30.74 44.04
C ASP A 59 -36.40 31.02 42.81
N PRO A 60 -37.73 30.82 42.89
CA PRO A 60 -38.66 31.20 41.84
C PRO A 60 -38.58 32.67 41.43
N ALA A 61 -38.19 33.57 42.35
CA ALA A 61 -38.10 35.01 42.15
C ALA A 61 -36.75 35.50 41.61
N CYS A 62 -35.80 34.60 41.30
CA CYS A 62 -34.51 35.00 40.72
C CYS A 62 -34.72 35.67 39.34
N ALA A 63 -34.41 36.97 39.25
CA ALA A 63 -34.65 37.79 38.07
C ALA A 63 -33.67 37.52 36.91
N ASP A 64 -32.47 37.02 37.20
CA ASP A 64 -31.41 36.74 36.20
C ASP A 64 -30.89 35.30 36.30
N LYS A 65 -31.82 34.33 36.21
CA LYS A 65 -31.49 32.90 36.28
C LYS A 65 -30.47 32.47 35.22
N ALA A 66 -30.45 33.15 34.07
CA ALA A 66 -29.51 32.87 32.99
C ALA A 66 -28.07 33.17 33.40
N SER A 67 -27.79 34.39 33.91
CA SER A 67 -26.46 34.76 34.36
C SER A 67 -26.02 33.93 35.56
N VAL A 68 -26.90 33.73 36.53
CA VAL A 68 -26.60 32.92 37.73
C VAL A 68 -26.24 31.48 37.37
N LEU A 69 -26.94 30.88 36.39
CA LEU A 69 -26.64 29.53 35.93
C LEU A 69 -25.26 29.44 35.27
N LEU A 70 -24.95 30.40 34.40
CA LEU A 70 -23.65 30.45 33.72
C LEU A 70 -22.50 30.70 34.70
N ASP A 71 -22.68 31.58 35.69
CA ASP A 71 -21.69 31.84 36.74
C ASP A 71 -21.47 30.61 37.62
N ALA A 72 -22.55 29.89 37.97
CA ALA A 72 -22.47 28.65 38.73
C ALA A 72 -21.74 27.55 37.94
N ILE A 73 -22.08 27.36 36.67
CA ILE A 73 -21.39 26.42 35.77
C ILE A 73 -19.90 26.77 35.69
N THR A 74 -19.57 28.02 35.41
CA THR A 74 -18.19 28.49 35.24
C THR A 74 -17.36 28.23 36.49
N LEU A 75 -17.89 28.56 37.68
CA LEU A 75 -17.19 28.37 38.93
C LEU A 75 -17.04 26.88 39.30
N VAL A 76 -18.11 26.08 39.13
CA VAL A 76 -18.07 24.64 39.42
C VAL A 76 -17.10 23.93 38.47
N ASP A 77 -17.16 24.23 37.17
CA ASP A 77 -16.26 23.66 36.16
C ASP A 77 -14.80 23.99 36.48
N ALA A 78 -14.48 25.24 36.85
CA ALA A 78 -13.14 25.64 37.23
C ALA A 78 -12.62 24.87 38.46
N VAL A 79 -13.47 24.67 39.47
CA VAL A 79 -13.10 23.94 40.68
C VAL A 79 -12.96 22.44 40.40
N VAL A 80 -13.88 21.82 39.67
CA VAL A 80 -13.79 20.40 39.30
C VAL A 80 -12.55 20.16 38.44
N LEU A 81 -12.27 21.04 37.47
CA LEU A 81 -11.09 20.94 36.60
C LEU A 81 -9.78 21.01 37.39
N THR A 82 -9.69 21.88 38.40
CA THR A 82 -8.49 22.01 39.24
C THR A 82 -8.33 20.90 40.29
N GLN A 83 -9.42 20.20 40.63
CA GLN A 83 -9.41 19.03 41.51
C GLN A 83 -9.18 17.70 40.76
N ALA A 84 -9.16 17.74 39.42
CA ALA A 84 -8.83 16.57 38.62
C ALA A 84 -7.37 16.16 38.88
N GLY A 85 -7.19 14.96 39.45
CA GLY A 85 -5.86 14.36 39.57
C GLY A 85 -5.27 14.14 38.18
N CYS A 86 -4.08 14.69 37.93
CA CYS A 86 -3.34 14.48 36.71
C CYS A 86 -2.26 13.42 36.94
N GLY A 87 -2.22 12.39 36.10
CA GLY A 87 -1.18 11.35 36.13
C GLY A 87 -1.63 10.00 36.70
N VAL A 88 -0.70 9.05 36.71
CA VAL A 88 -0.88 7.71 37.27
C VAL A 88 -0.39 7.72 38.72
N GLN A 89 -1.07 7.01 39.63
CA GLN A 89 -0.61 6.83 41.01
C GLN A 89 0.72 6.07 41.04
N GLY A 90 1.75 6.63 41.68
CA GLY A 90 3.07 6.01 41.84
C GLY A 90 4.20 7.02 41.99
N GLU A 91 5.40 6.54 42.34
CA GLU A 91 6.63 7.36 42.28
C GLU A 91 7.05 7.54 40.82
N LEU A 92 7.55 8.74 40.50
CA LEU A 92 8.09 9.03 39.18
C LEU A 92 9.45 8.34 39.03
N GLU A 93 9.58 7.47 38.04
CA GLU A 93 10.85 6.86 37.68
C GLU A 93 11.52 7.62 36.53
N PRO A 94 12.85 7.77 36.55
CA PRO A 94 13.59 8.31 35.41
C PRO A 94 13.31 7.46 34.17
N MET A 95 13.01 8.13 33.07
CA MET A 95 12.85 7.45 31.80
C MET A 95 14.18 6.80 31.38
N ALA A 96 14.12 5.56 30.90
CA ALA A 96 15.32 4.84 30.48
C ALA A 96 16.09 5.66 29.43
N ALA A 97 17.41 5.81 29.64
CA ALA A 97 18.27 6.48 28.68
C ALA A 97 18.19 5.76 27.33
N GLY A 98 17.98 6.52 26.24
CA GLY A 98 17.82 5.96 24.90
C GLY A 98 16.44 5.37 24.61
N CYS A 99 15.38 5.81 25.31
CA CYS A 99 14.00 5.52 24.92
C CYS A 99 13.77 5.95 23.46
N PRO A 100 13.38 5.03 22.56
CA PRO A 100 13.14 5.38 21.17
C PRO A 100 11.94 6.32 21.03
N GLY A 101 11.79 6.92 19.85
CA GLY A 101 10.70 7.84 19.53
C GLY A 101 11.06 9.30 19.76
N ILE A 102 10.06 10.16 19.63
CA ILE A 102 10.15 11.62 19.78
C ILE A 102 9.12 12.11 20.78
N ASP A 103 9.33 13.27 21.39
CA ASP A 103 8.22 14.00 21.98
C ASP A 103 7.39 14.60 20.84
N SER A 104 6.22 14.02 20.59
CA SER A 104 5.36 14.44 19.49
C SER A 104 4.48 15.65 19.81
N GLY A 105 4.43 16.07 21.09
CA GLY A 105 3.45 17.05 21.58
C GLY A 105 2.00 16.54 21.55
N ALA A 106 1.77 15.25 21.25
CA ALA A 106 0.43 14.68 21.16
C ALA A 106 -0.29 14.70 22.52
N ARG A 107 -1.60 14.94 22.45
CA ARG A 107 -2.48 14.98 23.62
C ARG A 107 -2.71 13.58 24.18
N TYR A 108 -2.99 13.51 25.48
CA TYR A 108 -3.28 12.23 26.13
C TYR A 108 -4.43 11.46 25.47
N SER A 109 -5.51 12.13 25.07
CA SER A 109 -6.67 11.46 24.44
C SER A 109 -6.30 10.76 23.13
N GLU A 110 -5.42 11.38 22.34
CA GLU A 110 -4.91 10.80 21.09
C GLU A 110 -4.01 9.59 21.39
N LEU A 111 -3.05 9.75 22.29
CA LEU A 111 -2.12 8.68 22.66
C LEU A 111 -2.82 7.52 23.36
N SER A 112 -3.81 7.80 24.21
CA SER A 112 -4.60 6.79 24.90
C SER A 112 -5.38 5.94 23.92
N ALA A 113 -5.94 6.53 22.87
CA ALA A 113 -6.64 5.77 21.82
C ALA A 113 -5.67 4.84 21.05
N LEU A 114 -4.50 5.36 20.66
CA LEU A 114 -3.46 4.58 19.98
C LEU A 114 -2.89 3.47 20.87
N TYR A 115 -2.54 3.81 22.10
CA TYR A 115 -2.03 2.86 23.09
C TYR A 115 -3.05 1.73 23.33
N THR A 116 -4.31 2.07 23.57
CA THR A 116 -5.40 1.09 23.73
C THR A 116 -5.50 0.19 22.50
N ALA A 117 -5.46 0.75 21.29
CA ALA A 117 -5.50 -0.04 20.06
C ALA A 117 -4.31 -1.01 19.93
N LEU A 118 -3.12 -0.64 20.42
CA LEU A 118 -1.92 -1.48 20.40
C LEU A 118 -1.88 -2.55 21.50
N THR A 119 -2.43 -2.28 22.68
CA THR A 119 -2.25 -3.16 23.85
C THR A 119 -3.45 -4.01 24.23
N THR A 120 -4.64 -3.67 23.75
CA THR A 120 -5.88 -4.38 24.09
C THR A 120 -6.29 -5.40 23.02
N ARG A 121 -7.35 -6.15 23.30
CA ARG A 121 -8.00 -7.05 22.34
C ARG A 121 -9.40 -6.52 22.03
N GLY A 122 -9.89 -6.78 20.82
CA GLY A 122 -11.21 -6.35 20.37
C GLY A 122 -11.23 -5.93 18.91
N SER A 123 -12.44 -5.75 18.39
CA SER A 123 -12.70 -5.23 17.04
C SER A 123 -12.45 -3.70 16.99
N GLY A 124 -12.26 -3.16 15.79
CA GLY A 124 -12.11 -1.71 15.56
C GLY A 124 -10.70 -1.13 15.82
N ARG A 125 -9.79 -1.89 16.45
CA ARG A 125 -8.41 -1.44 16.73
C ARG A 125 -7.60 -1.12 15.47
N TYR A 126 -7.75 -1.96 14.43
CA TYR A 126 -7.02 -1.80 13.17
C TYR A 126 -7.32 -0.47 12.48
N GLU A 127 -8.60 -0.07 12.42
CA GLU A 127 -9.00 1.19 11.77
C GLU A 127 -8.38 2.40 12.46
N ILE A 128 -8.31 2.41 13.80
CA ILE A 128 -7.68 3.49 14.55
C ILE A 128 -6.21 3.65 14.16
N LEU A 129 -5.47 2.54 14.09
CA LEU A 129 -4.04 2.54 13.75
C LEU A 129 -3.82 2.87 12.26
N ARG A 130 -4.65 2.32 11.38
CA ARG A 130 -4.61 2.57 9.94
C ARG A 130 -4.85 4.05 9.63
N THR A 131 -5.92 4.63 10.17
CA THR A 131 -6.23 6.06 10.00
C THR A 131 -5.08 6.94 10.48
N ALA A 132 -4.50 6.65 11.65
CA ALA A 132 -3.36 7.40 12.15
C ALA A 132 -2.12 7.30 11.25
N LEU A 133 -1.90 6.14 10.62
CA LEU A 133 -0.80 5.92 9.68
C LEU A 133 -1.04 6.63 8.34
N ASP A 134 -2.25 6.54 7.80
CA ASP A 134 -2.64 7.15 6.53
C ASP A 134 -2.56 8.69 6.61
N GLU A 135 -2.94 9.25 7.76
CA GLU A 135 -2.78 10.68 8.07
C GLU A 135 -1.35 11.07 8.51
N ASN A 136 -0.43 10.10 8.61
CA ASN A 136 0.94 10.27 9.07
C ASN A 136 1.04 11.05 10.40
N ARG A 137 0.18 10.72 11.38
CA ARG A 137 0.13 11.42 12.66
C ARG A 137 1.47 11.31 13.41
N PRO A 138 2.05 12.43 13.90
CA PRO A 138 3.28 12.40 14.70
C PRO A 138 3.19 11.52 15.95
N ALA A 139 1.98 11.38 16.52
CA ALA A 139 1.71 10.57 17.71
C ALA A 139 2.15 9.10 17.56
N LEU A 140 2.14 8.52 16.35
CA LEU A 140 2.61 7.14 16.13
C LEU A 140 4.11 6.95 16.39
N ARG A 141 4.89 8.02 16.40
CA ARG A 141 6.33 8.01 16.68
C ARG A 141 6.65 8.52 18.08
N ASP A 142 5.62 8.74 18.91
CA ASP A 142 5.80 9.24 20.26
C ASP A 142 6.50 8.20 21.13
N PHE A 143 7.48 8.66 21.92
CA PHE A 143 8.27 7.77 22.78
C PHE A 143 7.39 6.94 23.74
N ARG A 144 6.24 7.47 24.15
CA ARG A 144 5.28 6.79 25.05
C ARG A 144 4.62 5.57 24.43
N LEU A 145 4.62 5.43 23.10
CA LEU A 145 4.01 4.29 22.40
C LEU A 145 5.01 3.19 22.03
N MET A 146 6.32 3.39 22.22
CA MET A 146 7.32 2.49 21.64
C MET A 146 7.26 1.07 22.17
N GLU A 147 7.06 0.87 23.47
CA GLU A 147 6.88 -0.46 24.06
C GLU A 147 5.63 -1.14 23.52
N ALA A 148 4.52 -0.39 23.41
CA ALA A 148 3.26 -0.89 22.87
C ALA A 148 3.41 -1.31 21.41
N LEU A 149 4.11 -0.52 20.59
CA LEU A 149 4.44 -0.85 19.20
C LEU A 149 5.32 -2.10 19.10
N ALA A 150 6.36 -2.20 19.93
CA ALA A 150 7.24 -3.37 19.94
C ALA A 150 6.51 -4.64 20.42
N GLY A 151 5.55 -4.50 21.33
CA GLY A 151 4.66 -5.58 21.77
C GLY A 151 3.66 -6.00 20.69
N ALA A 152 3.14 -5.04 19.92
CA ALA A 152 2.18 -5.28 18.84
C ALA A 152 2.75 -6.14 17.68
N LEU A 153 4.07 -6.32 17.59
CA LEU A 153 4.69 -7.28 16.65
C LEU A 153 4.22 -8.73 16.87
N GLY A 154 3.75 -9.05 18.08
CA GLY A 154 3.17 -10.33 18.46
C GLY A 154 1.64 -10.33 18.52
N ASP A 155 0.95 -9.32 17.97
CA ASP A 155 -0.51 -9.29 17.93
C ASP A 155 -1.07 -10.49 17.14
N SER A 156 -2.24 -10.99 17.56
CA SER A 156 -2.95 -12.07 16.88
C SER A 156 -3.48 -11.68 15.50
N TYR A 157 -3.75 -10.39 15.27
CA TYR A 157 -4.10 -9.86 13.97
C TYR A 157 -2.83 -9.48 13.21
N SER A 158 -2.52 -10.21 12.13
CA SER A 158 -1.35 -9.99 11.29
C SER A 158 -1.19 -8.55 10.82
N GLU A 159 -2.30 -7.92 10.47
CA GLU A 159 -2.38 -6.58 9.90
C GLU A 159 -1.93 -5.51 10.92
N ILE A 160 -2.20 -5.74 12.21
CA ILE A 160 -1.72 -4.87 13.29
C ILE A 160 -0.22 -5.08 13.50
N ALA A 161 0.23 -6.33 13.51
CA ALA A 161 1.66 -6.64 13.64
C ALA A 161 2.50 -6.08 12.47
N ASP A 162 1.97 -6.14 11.25
CA ASP A 162 2.62 -5.62 10.06
C ASP A 162 2.60 -4.08 10.02
N LEU A 163 1.52 -3.45 10.50
CA LEU A 163 1.46 -2.00 10.70
C LEU A 163 2.51 -1.54 11.72
N ALA A 164 2.61 -2.21 12.87
CA ALA A 164 3.62 -1.92 13.88
C ALA A 164 5.05 -2.07 13.32
N ALA A 165 5.30 -3.16 12.59
CA ALA A 165 6.58 -3.39 11.92
C ALA A 165 6.92 -2.28 10.91
N ARG A 166 5.94 -1.82 10.12
CA ARG A 166 6.10 -0.73 9.16
C ARG A 166 6.46 0.59 9.85
N ILE A 167 5.82 0.91 10.98
CA ILE A 167 6.14 2.11 11.76
C ILE A 167 7.56 2.02 12.31
N LEU A 168 7.88 0.93 13.01
CA LEU A 168 9.18 0.71 13.65
C LEU A 168 10.34 0.70 12.64
N SER A 169 10.13 0.18 11.42
CA SER A 169 11.13 0.17 10.35
C SER A 169 11.54 1.56 9.88
N THR A 170 10.73 2.60 10.15
CA THR A 170 11.10 4.00 9.84
C THR A 170 11.93 4.67 10.94
N MET A 171 12.20 3.97 12.05
CA MET A 171 12.83 4.52 13.24
C MET A 171 14.10 3.74 13.61
N PRO A 172 15.27 4.10 13.06
CA PRO A 172 16.54 3.44 13.42
C PRO A 172 16.84 3.46 14.92
N GLN A 173 16.35 4.47 15.65
CA GLN A 173 16.46 4.57 17.10
C GLN A 173 15.70 3.46 17.85
N ALA A 174 14.78 2.74 17.20
CA ALA A 174 14.07 1.61 17.80
C ALA A 174 14.92 0.34 17.92
N VAL A 175 16.08 0.26 17.24
CA VAL A 175 16.94 -0.94 17.22
C VAL A 175 17.33 -1.42 18.63
N PRO A 176 17.80 -0.56 19.57
CA PRO A 176 18.09 -0.99 20.94
C PRO A 176 16.90 -1.62 21.67
N LEU A 177 15.70 -1.06 21.50
CA LEU A 177 14.46 -1.60 22.07
C LEU A 177 14.12 -2.98 21.48
N LEU A 178 14.27 -3.14 20.17
CA LEU A 178 14.00 -4.40 19.49
C LEU A 178 14.97 -5.49 19.95
N LYS A 179 16.26 -5.16 20.10
CA LYS A 179 17.31 -6.04 20.63
C LYS A 179 17.02 -6.48 22.06
N ARG A 180 16.58 -5.55 22.92
CA ARG A 180 16.29 -5.84 24.34
C ARG A 180 15.18 -6.89 24.50
N GLY A 181 14.18 -6.88 23.63
CA GLY A 181 13.08 -7.85 23.66
C GLY A 181 13.28 -9.06 22.74
N LEU A 182 14.49 -9.28 22.19
CA LEU A 182 14.76 -10.40 21.31
C LEU A 182 15.17 -11.64 22.12
N ASP A 183 14.41 -12.73 21.98
CA ASP A 183 14.70 -14.03 22.58
C ASP A 183 15.17 -15.03 21.50
N PRO A 184 16.46 -15.43 21.50
CA PRO A 184 17.00 -16.39 20.53
C PRO A 184 16.34 -17.77 20.58
N ALA A 185 15.83 -18.20 21.75
CA ALA A 185 15.23 -19.52 21.93
C ALA A 185 13.75 -19.58 21.49
N SER A 186 13.12 -18.42 21.30
CA SER A 186 11.72 -18.32 20.91
C SER A 186 11.49 -18.83 19.47
N LYS A 187 10.30 -19.39 19.25
CA LYS A 187 9.81 -19.84 17.94
C LYS A 187 8.70 -18.93 17.37
N LYS A 188 8.49 -17.77 17.99
CA LYS A 188 7.37 -16.89 17.67
C LYS A 188 7.71 -15.94 16.51
N LYS A 189 6.68 -15.57 15.74
CA LYS A 189 6.80 -14.70 14.56
C LYS A 189 7.23 -13.27 14.90
N ASP A 190 6.92 -12.78 16.09
CA ASP A 190 7.31 -11.44 16.55
C ASP A 190 8.84 -11.30 16.65
N MET A 191 9.55 -12.36 17.05
CA MET A 191 11.02 -12.37 17.08
C MET A 191 11.64 -12.32 15.68
N VAL A 192 11.04 -13.03 14.72
CA VAL A 192 11.44 -12.93 13.30
C VAL A 192 11.23 -11.51 12.79
N ARG A 193 10.05 -10.91 13.05
CA ARG A 193 9.77 -9.50 12.70
C ARG A 193 10.77 -8.54 13.32
N ARG A 194 11.17 -8.75 14.58
CA ARG A 194 12.22 -7.92 15.22
C ARG A 194 13.53 -7.98 14.44
N ILE A 195 13.98 -9.17 14.02
CA ILE A 195 15.20 -9.33 13.20
C ILE A 195 15.03 -8.64 11.85
N ASP A 196 13.88 -8.78 11.20
CA ASP A 196 13.56 -8.14 9.92
C ASP A 196 13.61 -6.60 10.01
N ILE A 197 13.06 -6.03 11.09
CA ILE A 197 13.12 -4.59 11.33
C ILE A 197 14.55 -4.15 11.63
N ILE A 198 15.30 -4.89 12.45
CA ILE A 198 16.69 -4.57 12.78
C ILE A 198 17.56 -4.58 11.52
N GLN A 199 17.42 -5.59 10.65
CA GLN A 199 18.19 -5.64 9.40
C GLN A 199 17.81 -4.55 8.41
N ALA A 200 16.54 -4.16 8.34
CA ALA A 200 16.11 -3.04 7.50
C ALA A 200 16.66 -1.70 8.01
N ALA A 201 16.75 -1.51 9.33
CA ALA A 201 17.17 -0.25 9.94
C ALA A 201 18.70 -0.12 10.10
N ALA A 202 19.40 -1.23 10.35
CA ALA A 202 20.82 -1.22 10.73
C ALA A 202 21.75 -1.89 9.71
N GLY A 203 21.24 -2.78 8.84
CA GLY A 203 22.04 -3.53 7.87
C GLY A 203 23.26 -4.19 8.53
N ALA A 204 24.44 -4.04 7.90
CA ALA A 204 25.69 -4.65 8.36
C ALA A 204 26.15 -4.21 9.75
N ARG A 205 25.67 -3.07 10.28
CA ARG A 205 26.08 -2.58 11.61
C ARG A 205 25.76 -3.55 12.74
N GLU A 206 24.79 -4.42 12.54
CA GLU A 206 24.37 -5.45 13.50
C GLU A 206 24.83 -6.86 13.08
N ASN A 207 25.86 -6.98 12.22
CA ASN A 207 26.35 -8.29 11.76
C ASN A 207 26.74 -9.23 12.90
N ALA A 208 27.36 -8.70 13.97
CA ALA A 208 27.70 -9.48 15.16
C ALA A 208 26.49 -10.08 15.89
N LEU A 209 25.32 -9.43 15.81
CA LEU A 209 24.06 -9.99 16.31
C LEU A 209 23.58 -11.13 15.40
N TYR A 210 23.62 -10.93 14.08
CA TYR A 210 23.17 -11.95 13.12
C TYR A 210 24.00 -13.22 13.19
N LEU A 211 25.33 -13.11 13.29
CA LEU A 211 26.23 -14.26 13.46
C LEU A 211 25.85 -15.09 14.69
N ARG A 212 25.68 -14.44 15.85
CA ARG A 212 25.28 -15.11 17.10
C ARG A 212 23.92 -15.81 16.97
N LEU A 213 22.93 -15.14 16.39
CA LEU A 213 21.59 -15.70 16.21
C LEU A 213 21.55 -16.85 15.18
N ALA A 214 22.41 -16.80 14.16
CA ALA A 214 22.55 -17.87 13.17
C ALA A 214 23.18 -19.14 13.78
N GLU A 215 24.00 -19.00 14.81
CA GLU A 215 24.61 -20.10 15.56
C GLU A 215 23.66 -20.66 16.63
N GLU A 216 23.15 -19.80 17.52
CA GLU A 216 22.49 -20.22 18.78
C GLU A 216 20.96 -20.16 18.74
N GLY A 217 20.37 -19.56 17.70
CA GLY A 217 18.93 -19.33 17.63
C GLY A 217 18.11 -20.61 17.44
N SER A 218 16.81 -20.54 17.72
CA SER A 218 15.84 -21.54 17.25
C SER A 218 15.81 -21.56 15.70
N THR A 219 15.29 -22.62 15.08
CA THR A 219 15.32 -22.76 13.61
C THR A 219 14.75 -21.55 12.86
N VAL A 220 13.63 -20.97 13.32
CA VAL A 220 13.02 -19.78 12.69
C VAL A 220 13.87 -18.51 12.87
N ILE A 221 14.61 -18.43 13.99
CA ILE A 221 15.54 -17.33 14.28
C ILE A 221 16.81 -17.48 13.45
N GLN A 222 17.35 -18.69 13.35
CA GLN A 222 18.50 -19.00 12.50
C GLN A 222 18.20 -18.65 11.05
N GLU A 223 17.02 -19.04 10.54
CA GLU A 223 16.59 -18.67 9.19
C GLU A 223 16.59 -17.15 8.96
N ALA A 224 15.99 -16.38 9.89
CA ALA A 224 15.95 -14.93 9.79
C ALA A 224 17.35 -14.30 9.87
N ALA A 225 18.19 -14.80 10.79
CA ALA A 225 19.55 -14.33 10.98
C ALA A 225 20.45 -14.64 9.78
N VAL A 226 20.38 -15.86 9.23
CA VAL A 226 21.13 -16.27 8.03
C VAL A 226 20.74 -15.42 6.82
N ARG A 227 19.45 -15.08 6.63
CA ARG A 227 19.05 -14.11 5.60
C ARG A 227 19.70 -12.74 5.82
N ALA A 228 19.79 -12.27 7.06
CA ALA A 228 20.36 -10.98 7.41
C ALA A 228 21.89 -10.91 7.21
N LEU A 229 22.61 -12.04 7.18
CA LEU A 229 24.05 -12.07 6.89
C LEU A 229 24.42 -11.51 5.51
N ARG A 230 23.46 -11.38 4.58
CA ARG A 230 23.67 -10.80 3.24
C ARG A 230 24.17 -9.35 3.25
N HIS A 231 23.99 -8.64 4.36
CA HIS A 231 24.38 -7.23 4.48
C HIS A 231 25.89 -7.02 4.54
N ASP A 232 26.68 -8.05 4.85
CA ASP A 232 28.15 -7.98 4.93
C ASP A 232 28.79 -8.99 3.95
N PRO A 233 29.49 -8.52 2.90
CA PRO A 233 30.18 -9.39 1.94
C PRO A 233 31.19 -10.36 2.57
N ALA A 234 31.74 -10.05 3.75
CA ALA A 234 32.63 -10.95 4.46
C ALA A 234 31.97 -12.29 4.85
N ASN A 235 30.63 -12.33 4.88
CA ASN A 235 29.87 -13.53 5.22
C ASN A 235 29.65 -14.49 4.04
N ILE A 236 30.07 -14.16 2.82
CA ILE A 236 29.87 -15.02 1.63
C ILE A 236 30.38 -16.45 1.84
N PRO A 237 31.62 -16.68 2.35
CA PRO A 237 32.11 -18.04 2.59
C PRO A 237 31.25 -18.83 3.58
N LEU A 238 30.79 -18.17 4.65
CA LEU A 238 29.93 -18.77 5.67
C LEU A 238 28.55 -19.15 5.10
N LEU A 239 27.96 -18.29 4.26
CA LEU A 239 26.69 -18.58 3.59
C LEU A 239 26.82 -19.77 2.64
N ILE A 240 27.92 -19.88 1.89
CA ILE A 240 28.20 -21.05 1.05
C ILE A 240 28.32 -22.32 1.91
N GLU A 241 28.97 -22.24 3.08
CA GLU A 241 29.05 -23.34 4.03
C GLU A 241 27.66 -23.78 4.54
N TYR A 242 26.78 -22.82 4.89
CA TYR A 242 25.40 -23.13 5.27
C TYR A 242 24.65 -23.85 4.15
N VAL A 243 24.85 -23.48 2.88
CA VAL A 243 24.23 -24.20 1.76
C VAL A 243 24.69 -25.66 1.68
N GLY A 244 25.97 -25.92 1.97
CA GLY A 244 26.56 -27.26 1.92
C GLY A 244 26.19 -28.16 3.12
N LYS A 245 26.10 -27.59 4.32
CA LYS A 245 25.94 -28.35 5.57
C LYS A 245 24.54 -28.32 6.17
N ALA A 246 23.79 -27.23 6.02
CA ALA A 246 22.49 -27.07 6.64
C ALA A 246 21.38 -27.81 5.88
N LYS A 247 20.24 -28.00 6.54
CA LYS A 247 19.03 -28.63 5.99
C LYS A 247 17.83 -27.72 6.16
N GLY A 248 16.78 -27.97 5.38
CA GLY A 248 15.50 -27.26 5.51
C GLY A 248 15.62 -25.75 5.30
N GLY A 249 14.87 -24.99 6.10
CA GLY A 249 14.75 -23.54 5.92
C GLY A 249 16.06 -22.76 6.08
N VAL A 250 17.00 -23.23 6.91
CA VAL A 250 18.31 -22.55 7.08
C VAL A 250 19.13 -22.60 5.79
N ARG A 251 19.11 -23.74 5.08
CA ARG A 251 19.73 -23.85 3.75
C ARG A 251 19.06 -22.94 2.73
N SER A 252 17.73 -22.87 2.75
CA SER A 252 16.97 -21.96 1.87
C SER A 252 17.28 -20.49 2.16
N ALA A 253 17.36 -20.10 3.44
CA ALA A 253 17.75 -18.77 3.88
C ALA A 253 19.15 -18.38 3.39
N ALA A 254 20.11 -19.31 3.40
CA ALA A 254 21.46 -19.06 2.89
C ALA A 254 21.48 -18.86 1.37
N LEU A 255 20.70 -19.66 0.62
CA LEU A 255 20.52 -19.48 -0.82
C LEU A 255 19.87 -18.13 -1.16
N GLU A 256 18.82 -17.73 -0.43
CA GLU A 256 18.15 -16.44 -0.57
C GLU A 256 19.05 -15.25 -0.21
N ALA A 257 19.95 -15.42 0.76
CA ALA A 257 20.97 -14.42 1.09
C ALA A 257 21.96 -14.27 -0.07
N LEU A 258 22.54 -15.37 -0.56
CA LEU A 258 23.51 -15.36 -1.66
C LEU A 258 22.93 -14.81 -2.96
N SER A 259 21.63 -14.98 -3.22
CA SER A 259 21.00 -14.44 -4.44
C SER A 259 20.88 -12.92 -4.46
N GLN A 260 21.07 -12.27 -3.32
CA GLN A 260 21.04 -10.81 -3.16
C GLN A 260 22.43 -10.21 -2.92
N MET A 261 23.48 -11.04 -2.98
CA MET A 261 24.86 -10.62 -2.79
C MET A 261 25.60 -10.53 -4.12
N ARG A 262 26.73 -9.80 -4.10
CA ARG A 262 27.62 -9.61 -5.24
C ARG A 262 29.04 -10.00 -4.87
N GLY A 263 29.78 -10.50 -5.83
CA GLY A 263 31.21 -10.79 -5.69
C GLY A 263 31.60 -12.08 -6.42
N GLY A 264 32.87 -12.19 -6.79
CA GLY A 264 33.35 -13.30 -7.62
C GLY A 264 33.07 -14.70 -7.05
N GLN A 265 33.06 -14.86 -5.72
CA GLN A 265 32.68 -16.13 -5.09
C GLN A 265 31.20 -16.47 -5.24
N VAL A 266 30.31 -15.47 -5.18
CA VAL A 266 28.86 -15.64 -5.39
C VAL A 266 28.61 -15.99 -6.85
N ASP A 267 29.28 -15.29 -7.77
CA ASP A 267 29.17 -15.53 -9.21
C ASP A 267 29.61 -16.95 -9.57
N ALA A 268 30.77 -17.38 -9.06
CA ALA A 268 31.26 -18.75 -9.25
C ALA A 268 30.31 -19.80 -8.65
N PHE A 269 29.73 -19.54 -7.48
CA PHE A 269 28.78 -20.42 -6.82
C PHE A 269 27.50 -20.63 -7.64
N TRP A 270 26.96 -19.56 -8.25
CA TRP A 270 25.78 -19.65 -9.11
C TRP A 270 26.12 -20.25 -10.48
N LEU A 271 27.28 -19.90 -11.05
CA LEU A 271 27.74 -20.47 -12.31
C LEU A 271 27.84 -21.99 -12.23
N ASP A 272 28.49 -22.53 -11.20
CA ASP A 272 28.59 -23.97 -10.96
C ASP A 272 27.21 -24.66 -11.02
N ARG A 273 26.21 -24.08 -10.35
CA ARG A 273 24.83 -24.59 -10.34
C ARG A 273 24.10 -24.48 -11.66
N LEU A 274 24.34 -23.41 -12.43
CA LEU A 274 23.71 -23.21 -13.75
C LEU A 274 24.37 -24.06 -14.84
N THR A 275 25.61 -24.49 -14.63
CA THR A 275 26.32 -25.40 -15.55
C THR A 275 26.14 -26.87 -15.21
N ALA A 276 25.61 -27.20 -14.03
CA ALA A 276 25.35 -28.57 -13.61
C ALA A 276 24.33 -29.28 -14.51
N ALA A 277 24.46 -30.60 -14.64
CA ALA A 277 23.45 -31.43 -15.29
C ALA A 277 22.15 -31.39 -14.47
N GLY A 278 21.03 -31.02 -15.11
CA GLY A 278 19.73 -30.97 -14.44
C GLY A 278 19.55 -29.75 -13.52
N VAL A 279 19.75 -28.54 -14.05
CA VAL A 279 19.47 -27.28 -13.34
C VAL A 279 18.03 -27.27 -12.83
N SER A 280 17.85 -27.05 -11.52
CA SER A 280 16.51 -27.06 -10.91
C SER A 280 15.76 -25.73 -11.12
N ALA A 281 14.42 -25.80 -11.15
CA ALA A 281 13.56 -24.63 -11.18
C ALA A 281 13.81 -23.69 -9.97
N ASP A 282 14.15 -24.23 -8.80
CA ASP A 282 14.46 -23.44 -7.60
C ASP A 282 15.76 -22.65 -7.76
N THR A 283 16.78 -23.21 -8.41
CA THR A 283 18.02 -22.50 -8.73
C THR A 283 17.72 -21.30 -9.63
N LEU A 284 16.91 -21.52 -10.68
CA LEU A 284 16.49 -20.47 -11.60
C LEU A 284 15.66 -19.37 -10.91
N LYS A 285 14.81 -19.75 -9.96
CA LYS A 285 14.03 -18.80 -9.14
C LYS A 285 14.94 -17.88 -8.32
N LEU A 286 16.06 -18.39 -7.83
CA LEU A 286 16.99 -17.64 -6.98
C LEU A 286 17.89 -16.70 -7.81
N VAL A 287 18.43 -17.16 -8.94
CA VAL A 287 19.33 -16.34 -9.78
C VAL A 287 18.64 -15.13 -10.42
N TYR A 288 17.32 -15.04 -10.35
CA TYR A 288 16.54 -13.84 -10.67
C TYR A 288 17.12 -12.57 -10.02
N GLY A 289 17.59 -12.65 -8.77
CA GLY A 289 18.11 -11.48 -8.04
C GLY A 289 19.56 -11.08 -8.35
N THR A 290 20.22 -11.81 -9.25
CA THR A 290 21.63 -11.60 -9.59
C THR A 290 21.78 -10.70 -10.81
N ASP A 291 22.91 -10.00 -10.93
CA ASP A 291 23.20 -9.13 -12.09
C ASP A 291 24.65 -9.24 -12.57
N SER A 292 25.27 -10.40 -12.36
CA SER A 292 26.59 -10.74 -12.87
C SER A 292 26.54 -11.16 -14.35
N ASP A 293 27.49 -10.68 -15.15
CA ASP A 293 27.66 -11.09 -16.54
C ASP A 293 27.94 -12.59 -16.67
N LEU A 294 28.70 -13.20 -15.75
CA LEU A 294 28.96 -14.64 -15.76
C LEU A 294 27.66 -15.45 -15.60
N VAL A 295 26.81 -15.03 -14.67
CA VAL A 295 25.51 -15.67 -14.43
C VAL A 295 24.55 -15.34 -15.58
N SER A 296 24.63 -14.14 -16.17
CA SER A 296 23.88 -13.74 -17.36
C SER A 296 24.20 -14.65 -18.55
N ASP A 297 25.48 -14.93 -18.77
CA ASP A 297 25.97 -15.77 -19.86
C ASP A 297 25.54 -17.23 -19.72
N ALA A 298 25.52 -17.75 -18.48
CA ALA A 298 25.00 -19.10 -18.21
C ALA A 298 23.48 -19.18 -18.44
N VAL A 299 22.72 -18.13 -18.06
CA VAL A 299 21.29 -18.03 -18.40
C VAL A 299 21.09 -17.96 -19.92
N ALA A 300 21.95 -17.23 -20.64
CA ALA A 300 21.91 -17.18 -22.10
C ALA A 300 22.05 -18.59 -22.73
N ASP A 301 23.00 -19.41 -22.26
CA ASP A 301 23.18 -20.79 -22.74
C ASP A 301 21.98 -21.69 -22.43
N LEU A 302 21.30 -21.48 -21.30
CA LEU A 302 20.07 -22.20 -20.95
C LEU A 302 18.89 -21.77 -21.85
N LEU A 303 18.81 -20.49 -22.23
CA LEU A 303 17.77 -19.98 -23.12
C LEU A 303 17.91 -20.51 -24.55
N VAL A 304 19.14 -20.58 -25.07
CA VAL A 304 19.40 -21.17 -26.40
C VAL A 304 18.96 -22.64 -26.41
N ARG A 305 19.39 -23.42 -25.41
CA ARG A 305 18.97 -24.83 -25.28
C ARG A 305 17.46 -24.98 -25.17
N LEU A 306 16.78 -24.13 -24.40
CA LEU A 306 15.33 -24.14 -24.30
C LEU A 306 14.67 -23.88 -25.66
N ALA A 307 15.18 -22.94 -26.45
CA ALA A 307 14.65 -22.63 -27.77
C ALA A 307 14.78 -23.84 -28.71
N ASP A 308 15.98 -24.43 -28.77
CA ASP A 308 16.27 -25.60 -29.61
C ASP A 308 15.41 -26.80 -29.21
N GLU A 309 15.28 -27.08 -27.91
CA GLU A 309 14.44 -28.17 -27.38
C GLU A 309 12.96 -27.96 -27.69
N ALA A 310 12.47 -26.72 -27.60
CA ALA A 310 11.08 -26.39 -27.87
C ALA A 310 10.74 -26.47 -29.36
N ASP A 311 11.64 -26.03 -30.24
CA ASP A 311 11.46 -26.14 -31.68
C ASP A 311 11.56 -27.60 -32.15
N ALA A 312 12.46 -28.39 -31.56
CA ALA A 312 12.56 -29.83 -31.82
C ALA A 312 11.32 -30.64 -31.37
N ALA A 313 10.55 -30.10 -30.41
CA ALA A 313 9.31 -30.72 -29.95
C ALA A 313 8.15 -30.60 -30.95
N ASP A 314 8.33 -29.91 -32.09
CA ASP A 314 7.40 -29.83 -33.22
C ASP A 314 5.94 -29.57 -32.80
N SER A 315 5.74 -28.42 -32.14
CA SER A 315 4.43 -27.96 -31.60
C SER A 315 3.85 -28.76 -30.45
N GLN A 316 4.56 -29.77 -29.92
CA GLN A 316 4.15 -30.42 -28.68
C GLN A 316 4.31 -29.46 -27.49
N PRO A 317 3.32 -29.40 -26.57
CA PRO A 317 3.43 -28.55 -25.40
C PRO A 317 4.53 -29.05 -24.45
N CYS A 318 5.13 -28.12 -23.73
CA CYS A 318 6.06 -28.39 -22.64
C CYS A 318 5.41 -29.35 -21.64
N PRO A 319 6.10 -30.42 -21.23
CA PRO A 319 5.64 -31.28 -20.14
C PRO A 319 5.35 -30.48 -18.88
N GLN A 320 4.25 -30.78 -18.19
CA GLN A 320 3.77 -30.02 -17.02
C GLN A 320 4.84 -29.92 -15.91
N GLU A 321 5.60 -31.00 -15.69
CA GLU A 321 6.71 -31.04 -14.73
C GLU A 321 7.86 -30.08 -15.06
N ARG A 322 7.98 -29.67 -16.32
CA ARG A 322 9.00 -28.73 -16.80
C ARG A 322 8.52 -27.29 -16.86
N GLU A 323 7.22 -27.02 -16.74
CA GLU A 323 6.70 -25.65 -16.84
C GLU A 323 7.30 -24.70 -15.79
N ALA A 324 7.54 -25.19 -14.56
CA ALA A 324 8.19 -24.40 -13.50
C ALA A 324 9.64 -24.03 -13.86
N TYR A 325 10.37 -24.94 -14.51
CA TYR A 325 11.71 -24.68 -15.00
C TYR A 325 11.69 -23.60 -16.08
N VAL A 326 10.83 -23.74 -17.08
CA VAL A 326 10.71 -22.75 -18.17
C VAL A 326 10.31 -21.39 -17.61
N HIS A 327 9.30 -21.33 -16.74
CA HIS A 327 8.86 -20.09 -16.10
C HIS A 327 10.02 -19.37 -15.38
N ASN A 328 10.75 -20.10 -14.53
CA ASN A 328 11.83 -19.51 -13.75
C ASN A 328 13.04 -19.14 -14.61
N LEU A 329 13.31 -19.87 -15.70
CA LEU A 329 14.35 -19.51 -16.66
C LEU A 329 14.01 -18.20 -17.38
N LEU A 330 12.78 -18.05 -17.87
CA LEU A 330 12.34 -16.80 -18.48
C LEU A 330 12.37 -15.65 -17.46
N ARG A 331 11.98 -15.91 -16.20
CA ARG A 331 12.05 -14.92 -15.12
C ARG A 331 13.50 -14.51 -14.82
N ALA A 332 14.46 -15.43 -14.88
CA ALA A 332 15.89 -15.17 -14.61
C ALA A 332 16.57 -14.21 -15.61
N ILE A 333 15.89 -13.79 -16.67
CA ILE A 333 16.33 -12.72 -17.60
C ILE A 333 16.39 -11.36 -16.89
N VAL A 334 15.60 -11.16 -15.85
CA VAL A 334 15.54 -9.85 -15.17
C VAL A 334 16.88 -9.50 -14.55
N HIS A 335 17.28 -8.23 -14.69
CA HIS A 335 18.59 -7.68 -14.30
C HIS A 335 19.79 -8.17 -15.13
N LYS A 336 19.58 -9.03 -16.14
CA LYS A 336 20.65 -9.57 -16.98
C LYS A 336 20.80 -8.75 -18.25
N THR A 337 22.03 -8.29 -18.51
CA THR A 337 22.32 -7.38 -19.62
C THR A 337 23.58 -7.73 -20.40
N SER A 338 24.14 -8.93 -20.24
CA SER A 338 25.38 -9.28 -20.95
C SER A 338 25.16 -9.33 -22.46
N PRO A 339 26.18 -9.01 -23.29
CA PRO A 339 26.07 -9.11 -24.75
C PRO A 339 25.65 -10.50 -25.23
N LYS A 340 26.11 -11.57 -24.56
CA LYS A 340 25.74 -12.95 -24.89
C LYS A 340 24.26 -13.22 -24.64
N LEU A 341 23.68 -12.66 -23.58
CA LEU A 341 22.24 -12.75 -23.35
C LEU A 341 21.45 -12.13 -24.50
N PHE A 342 21.84 -10.95 -24.98
CA PHE A 342 21.15 -10.31 -26.10
C PHE A 342 21.28 -11.13 -27.40
N ALA A 343 22.42 -11.78 -27.63
CA ALA A 343 22.57 -12.73 -28.74
C ALA A 343 21.66 -13.97 -28.58
N ALA A 344 21.52 -14.51 -27.37
CA ALA A 344 20.58 -15.61 -27.09
C ALA A 344 19.12 -15.18 -27.25
N LEU A 345 18.77 -13.94 -26.89
CA LEU A 345 17.45 -13.37 -27.14
C LEU A 345 17.17 -13.29 -28.65
N GLU A 346 18.12 -12.89 -29.50
CA GLU A 346 17.89 -12.91 -30.95
C GLU A 346 17.47 -14.29 -31.48
N GLN A 347 18.11 -15.36 -30.98
CA GLN A 347 17.76 -16.74 -31.32
C GLN A 347 16.40 -17.15 -30.75
N LEU A 348 16.14 -16.84 -29.48
CA LEU A 348 14.85 -17.08 -28.83
C LEU A 348 13.71 -16.38 -29.56
N GLY A 349 13.97 -15.16 -30.04
CA GLY A 349 13.06 -14.38 -30.84
C GLY A 349 12.80 -14.99 -32.20
N ALA A 350 13.67 -15.84 -32.75
CA ALA A 350 13.48 -16.56 -34.02
C ALA A 350 12.71 -17.89 -33.87
N SER A 351 12.66 -18.47 -32.65
CA SER A 351 11.99 -19.74 -32.38
C SER A 351 10.47 -19.68 -32.59
N PRO A 352 9.90 -20.50 -33.50
CA PRO A 352 8.46 -20.63 -33.65
C PRO A 352 7.76 -21.11 -32.38
N ALA A 353 8.37 -22.02 -31.60
CA ALA A 353 7.77 -22.54 -30.37
C ALA A 353 7.66 -21.46 -29.29
N MET A 354 8.67 -20.58 -29.15
CA MET A 354 8.66 -19.47 -28.19
C MET A 354 7.69 -18.36 -28.59
N ARG A 355 7.47 -18.15 -29.89
CA ARG A 355 6.40 -17.31 -30.42
C ARG A 355 5.02 -17.94 -30.31
N GLY A 356 4.95 -19.25 -30.14
CA GLY A 356 3.73 -20.04 -30.06
C GLY A 356 3.30 -20.38 -28.64
N GLY A 357 2.54 -21.47 -28.49
CA GLY A 357 1.98 -21.94 -27.22
C GLY A 357 2.77 -23.09 -26.59
N TYR A 358 4.11 -22.99 -26.54
CA TYR A 358 4.93 -24.04 -25.92
C TYR A 358 4.59 -24.28 -24.44
N ILE A 359 4.21 -23.23 -23.69
CA ILE A 359 3.66 -23.38 -22.33
C ILE A 359 2.13 -23.37 -22.40
N SER A 360 1.46 -24.13 -21.53
CA SER A 360 -0.01 -24.15 -21.46
C SER A 360 -0.60 -22.77 -21.20
N ASP A 361 -1.77 -22.50 -21.79
CA ASP A 361 -2.46 -21.21 -21.63
C ASP A 361 -2.82 -20.93 -20.16
N GLU A 362 -3.13 -21.97 -19.37
CA GLU A 362 -3.41 -21.85 -17.93
C GLU A 362 -2.17 -21.38 -17.15
N SER A 363 -1.01 -22.00 -17.40
CA SER A 363 0.23 -21.59 -16.73
C SER A 363 0.66 -20.20 -17.18
N MET A 364 0.51 -19.85 -18.46
CA MET A 364 0.79 -18.51 -18.94
C MET A 364 -0.13 -17.44 -18.34
N ASP A 365 -1.42 -17.72 -18.20
CA ASP A 365 -2.38 -16.84 -17.52
C ASP A 365 -1.98 -16.61 -16.04
N ARG A 366 -1.57 -17.67 -15.33
CA ARG A 366 -1.06 -17.57 -13.95
C ARG A 366 0.17 -16.67 -13.84
N ILE A 367 1.13 -16.84 -14.76
CA ILE A 367 2.37 -16.05 -14.81
C ILE A 367 2.07 -14.57 -15.00
N ILE A 368 1.21 -14.27 -15.97
CA ILE A 368 0.88 -12.91 -16.35
C ILE A 368 0.03 -12.23 -15.26
N ARG A 369 -0.95 -12.92 -14.68
CA ARG A 369 -1.68 -12.42 -13.50
C ARG A 369 -0.72 -12.06 -12.37
N GLY A 370 0.29 -12.89 -12.11
CA GLY A 370 1.35 -12.60 -11.16
C GLY A 370 2.05 -11.26 -11.46
N MET A 371 2.47 -11.04 -12.71
CA MET A 371 3.16 -9.80 -13.12
C MET A 371 2.31 -8.54 -12.94
N PHE A 372 1.00 -8.60 -13.19
CA PHE A 372 0.13 -7.42 -13.15
C PHE A 372 -0.67 -7.26 -11.86
N SER A 373 -0.71 -8.27 -10.98
CA SER A 373 -1.41 -8.22 -9.69
C SER A 373 -0.95 -7.05 -8.79
N ILE A 374 0.36 -6.84 -8.67
CA ILE A 374 0.97 -5.79 -7.85
C ILE A 374 0.72 -4.38 -8.45
N SER A 375 0.48 -4.30 -9.76
CA SER A 375 0.15 -3.05 -10.44
C SER A 375 -1.33 -2.65 -10.31
N GLY A 376 -2.14 -3.43 -9.59
CA GLY A 376 -3.57 -3.15 -9.39
C GLY A 376 -4.36 -3.16 -10.69
N ILE A 377 -3.98 -3.99 -11.66
CA ILE A 377 -4.68 -4.17 -12.93
C ILE A 377 -5.45 -5.49 -12.88
N PRO A 378 -6.70 -5.51 -12.38
CA PRO A 378 -7.55 -6.68 -12.52
C PRO A 378 -8.08 -6.78 -13.96
N ASN A 379 -8.44 -7.99 -14.37
CA ASN A 379 -9.07 -8.30 -15.66
C ASN A 379 -8.17 -8.05 -16.88
N LEU A 380 -7.13 -8.89 -16.98
CA LEU A 380 -6.40 -9.13 -18.22
C LEU A 380 -7.38 -9.70 -19.26
N PRO A 381 -7.53 -9.13 -20.49
CA PRO A 381 -8.31 -9.73 -21.55
C PRO A 381 -7.83 -11.15 -21.87
N PRO A 382 -8.70 -11.99 -22.47
CA PRO A 382 -8.36 -13.32 -22.93
C PRO A 382 -7.45 -13.23 -24.17
N ALA A 383 -6.19 -12.87 -23.95
CA ALA A 383 -5.13 -12.97 -24.95
C ALA A 383 -4.38 -14.27 -24.71
N ARG A 384 -4.01 -14.97 -25.79
CA ARG A 384 -3.12 -16.13 -25.69
C ARG A 384 -1.71 -15.62 -25.39
N PHE A 385 -1.24 -15.87 -24.17
CA PHE A 385 0.09 -15.42 -23.75
C PHE A 385 1.16 -16.41 -24.19
N THR A 386 2.20 -15.90 -24.85
CA THR A 386 3.31 -16.71 -25.36
C THR A 386 4.54 -16.57 -24.45
N PRO A 387 5.46 -17.56 -24.44
CA PRO A 387 6.73 -17.45 -23.73
C PRO A 387 7.50 -16.17 -24.09
N LEU A 388 7.54 -15.81 -25.38
CA LEU A 388 8.20 -14.60 -25.85
C LEU A 388 7.53 -13.30 -25.36
N MET A 389 6.21 -13.28 -25.21
CA MET A 389 5.53 -12.14 -24.58
C MET A 389 5.93 -11.99 -23.11
N ALA A 390 6.10 -13.09 -22.36
CA ALA A 390 6.65 -13.02 -21.01
C ALA A 390 8.07 -12.45 -21.00
N VAL A 391 8.93 -12.85 -21.93
CA VAL A 391 10.30 -12.29 -22.08
C VAL A 391 10.26 -10.78 -22.28
N ASN A 392 9.36 -10.26 -23.12
CA ASN A 392 9.21 -8.82 -23.32
C ASN A 392 8.92 -8.09 -21.99
N PHE A 393 8.03 -8.60 -21.14
CA PHE A 393 7.78 -8.01 -19.83
C PHE A 393 8.97 -8.14 -18.86
N ARG A 394 9.79 -9.20 -18.96
CA ARG A 394 11.04 -9.31 -18.20
C ARG A 394 12.08 -8.29 -18.64
N LEU A 395 12.16 -7.98 -19.93
CA LEU A 395 12.99 -6.89 -20.44
C LEU A 395 12.49 -5.52 -19.94
N ILE A 396 11.17 -5.33 -19.87
CA ILE A 396 10.60 -4.12 -19.26
C ILE A 396 11.03 -4.00 -17.80
N GLN A 397 10.85 -5.05 -16.98
CA GLN A 397 11.33 -5.05 -15.58
C GLN A 397 12.82 -4.67 -15.50
N THR A 398 13.66 -5.27 -16.36
CA THR A 398 15.09 -4.97 -16.43
C THR A 398 15.38 -3.49 -16.72
N MET A 399 14.66 -2.86 -17.65
CA MET A 399 14.83 -1.43 -17.96
C MET A 399 14.32 -0.51 -16.83
N LEU A 400 13.25 -0.91 -16.14
CA LEU A 400 12.73 -0.15 -15.00
C LEU A 400 13.77 -0.10 -13.87
N ASP A 401 14.39 -1.25 -13.56
CA ASP A 401 15.37 -1.38 -12.49
C ASP A 401 16.77 -0.88 -12.89
N ASN A 402 17.17 -1.08 -14.15
CA ASN A 402 18.43 -0.61 -14.71
C ASN A 402 18.21 0.18 -16.02
N PRO A 403 18.28 1.54 -15.99
CA PRO A 403 18.05 2.36 -17.19
C PRO A 403 19.10 2.15 -18.29
N ALA A 404 20.30 1.65 -17.95
CA ALA A 404 21.32 1.35 -18.95
C ALA A 404 20.89 0.22 -19.90
N ALA A 405 19.91 -0.60 -19.52
CA ALA A 405 19.35 -1.65 -20.37
C ALA A 405 18.46 -1.13 -21.51
N VAL A 406 18.03 0.15 -21.47
CA VAL A 406 17.14 0.73 -22.49
C VAL A 406 17.77 0.69 -23.88
N GLY A 407 19.04 1.11 -24.02
CA GLY A 407 19.76 1.11 -25.29
C GLY A 407 19.91 -0.29 -25.90
N PRO A 408 20.42 -1.29 -25.16
CA PRO A 408 20.47 -2.67 -25.61
C PRO A 408 19.12 -3.25 -26.04
N VAL A 409 18.03 -2.98 -25.30
CA VAL A 409 16.67 -3.42 -25.66
C VAL A 409 16.16 -2.73 -26.93
N GLN A 410 16.40 -1.42 -27.09
CA GLN A 410 16.09 -0.72 -28.34
C GLN A 410 16.84 -1.32 -29.52
N ALA A 411 18.13 -1.60 -29.35
CA ALA A 411 18.95 -2.20 -30.40
C ALA A 411 18.45 -3.62 -30.75
N LEU A 412 18.04 -4.43 -29.77
CA LEU A 412 17.42 -5.74 -30.00
C LEU A 412 16.14 -5.62 -30.83
N TYR A 413 15.25 -4.67 -30.47
CA TYR A 413 14.03 -4.41 -31.24
C TYR A 413 14.35 -3.94 -32.66
N SER A 414 15.31 -3.04 -32.85
CA SER A 414 15.71 -2.56 -34.18
C SER A 414 16.23 -3.68 -35.08
N ARG A 415 16.87 -4.72 -34.52
CA ARG A 415 17.38 -5.88 -35.29
C ARG A 415 16.30 -6.92 -35.56
N CYS A 416 15.47 -7.23 -34.57
CA CYS A 416 14.55 -8.38 -34.64
C CYS A 416 13.11 -8.01 -35.04
N GLY A 417 12.67 -6.78 -34.80
CA GLY A 417 11.34 -6.31 -35.11
C GLY A 417 10.24 -6.89 -34.20
N GLU A 418 9.18 -7.44 -34.83
CA GLU A 418 7.94 -7.87 -34.17
C GLU A 418 8.11 -8.68 -32.86
N PRO A 419 9.03 -9.67 -32.76
CA PRO A 419 9.30 -10.45 -31.55
C PRO A 419 9.52 -9.63 -30.27
N TYR A 420 10.11 -8.44 -30.41
CA TYR A 420 10.48 -7.57 -29.29
C TYR A 420 9.73 -6.23 -29.32
N ARG A 421 8.61 -6.15 -30.04
CA ARG A 421 7.85 -4.89 -30.20
C ARG A 421 7.33 -4.36 -28.87
N ILE A 422 6.90 -5.22 -27.96
CA ILE A 422 6.39 -4.83 -26.63
C ILE A 422 7.51 -4.16 -25.82
N ALA A 423 8.68 -4.81 -25.72
CA ALA A 423 9.83 -4.28 -25.00
C ALA A 423 10.40 -3.02 -25.70
N GLY A 424 10.46 -3.02 -27.03
CA GLY A 424 10.87 -1.86 -27.83
C GLY A 424 9.98 -0.64 -27.63
N PHE A 425 8.65 -0.85 -27.56
CA PHE A 425 7.70 0.22 -27.26
C PHE A 425 7.91 0.81 -25.87
N ALA A 426 8.04 -0.06 -24.86
CA ALA A 426 8.34 0.39 -23.50
C ALA A 426 9.67 1.15 -23.42
N ALA A 427 10.71 0.68 -24.12
CA ALA A 427 12.01 1.33 -24.17
C ALA A 427 11.94 2.73 -24.82
N ALA A 428 11.13 2.87 -25.88
CA ALA A 428 10.88 4.15 -26.52
C ALA A 428 10.17 5.12 -25.56
N LEU A 429 9.11 4.68 -24.88
CA LEU A 429 8.39 5.49 -23.88
C LEU A 429 9.31 5.96 -22.74
N LEU A 430 10.20 5.10 -22.26
CA LEU A 430 11.16 5.43 -21.20
C LEU A 430 12.23 6.45 -21.62
N THR A 431 12.42 6.66 -22.92
CA THR A 431 13.43 7.57 -23.47
C THR A 431 12.82 8.90 -23.89
N ASP A 432 11.85 8.85 -24.80
CA ASP A 432 11.20 10.02 -25.39
C ASP A 432 9.78 9.63 -25.81
N THR A 433 8.79 10.15 -25.11
CA THR A 433 7.39 9.82 -25.34
C THR A 433 6.86 10.34 -26.68
N GLU A 434 7.41 11.43 -27.21
CA GLU A 434 6.98 12.00 -28.49
C GLU A 434 7.58 11.23 -29.66
N ALA A 435 8.88 10.91 -29.58
CA ALA A 435 9.50 10.00 -30.56
C ALA A 435 8.86 8.60 -30.54
N ALA A 436 8.49 8.11 -29.35
CA ALA A 436 7.73 6.87 -29.22
C ALA A 436 6.36 6.96 -29.89
N TYR A 437 5.68 8.11 -29.81
CA TYR A 437 4.40 8.32 -30.51
C TYR A 437 4.61 8.18 -32.02
N ASP A 438 5.57 8.92 -32.57
CA ASP A 438 5.85 8.92 -34.00
C ASP A 438 6.22 7.53 -34.52
N GLY A 439 6.98 6.76 -33.74
CA GLY A 439 7.41 5.41 -34.11
C GLY A 439 6.34 4.33 -33.97
N PHE A 440 5.37 4.48 -33.05
CA PHE A 440 4.44 3.39 -32.70
C PHE A 440 2.96 3.67 -33.00
N GLU A 441 2.53 4.92 -33.23
CA GLU A 441 1.15 5.25 -33.60
C GLU A 441 0.60 4.39 -34.76
N PRO A 442 1.37 4.08 -35.83
CA PRO A 442 0.87 3.27 -36.94
C PRO A 442 0.36 1.88 -36.52
N PHE A 443 0.92 1.29 -35.45
CA PHE A 443 0.49 -0.03 -34.96
C PHE A 443 -0.87 0.01 -34.25
N PHE A 444 -1.32 1.19 -33.83
CA PHE A 444 -2.60 1.36 -33.15
C PHE A 444 -3.81 1.40 -34.11
N GLY A 445 -3.56 1.47 -35.42
CA GLY A 445 -4.61 1.39 -36.45
C GLY A 445 -5.19 0.00 -36.66
N ASP A 446 -4.47 -1.06 -36.27
CA ASP A 446 -4.86 -2.46 -36.40
C ASP A 446 -5.06 -3.09 -35.01
N PRO A 447 -6.28 -3.56 -34.65
CA PRO A 447 -6.53 -4.18 -33.36
C PRO A 447 -5.53 -5.27 -32.98
N GLY A 448 -5.17 -6.16 -33.90
CA GLY A 448 -4.26 -7.28 -33.63
C GLY A 448 -2.83 -6.84 -33.32
N GLN A 449 -2.40 -5.70 -33.85
CA GLN A 449 -1.07 -5.13 -33.59
C GLN A 449 -1.06 -4.20 -32.38
N SER A 450 -2.20 -3.57 -32.09
CA SER A 450 -2.35 -2.64 -30.98
C SER A 450 -2.45 -3.35 -29.63
N GLU A 451 -3.03 -4.56 -29.58
CA GLU A 451 -3.29 -5.27 -28.32
C GLU A 451 -2.02 -5.53 -27.47
N PRO A 452 -0.91 -6.04 -28.03
CA PRO A 452 0.38 -6.13 -27.33
C PRO A 452 0.86 -4.82 -26.71
N LEU A 453 0.70 -3.70 -27.43
CA LEU A 453 1.16 -2.37 -27.00
C LEU A 453 0.28 -1.79 -25.90
N LEU A 454 -1.03 -2.08 -25.93
CA LEU A 454 -1.96 -1.67 -24.88
C LEU A 454 -1.60 -2.28 -23.52
N TRP A 455 -0.97 -3.46 -23.50
CA TRP A 455 -0.45 -4.02 -22.25
C TRP A 455 0.62 -3.14 -21.62
N VAL A 456 1.52 -2.58 -22.43
CA VAL A 456 2.50 -1.60 -21.94
C VAL A 456 1.78 -0.35 -21.44
N MET A 457 0.78 0.16 -22.17
CA MET A 457 0.00 1.33 -21.74
C MET A 457 -0.69 1.11 -20.39
N ARG A 458 -1.16 -0.11 -20.10
CA ARG A 458 -1.76 -0.46 -18.80
C ARG A 458 -0.78 -0.37 -17.62
N THR A 459 0.51 -0.57 -17.86
CA THR A 459 1.56 -0.48 -16.83
C THR A 459 1.87 0.96 -16.44
N LEU A 460 1.41 1.94 -17.24
CA LEU A 460 1.64 3.34 -16.97
C LEU A 460 0.80 3.82 -15.77
N TYR A 461 1.36 4.76 -15.03
CA TYR A 461 0.69 5.44 -13.93
C TYR A 461 1.24 6.85 -13.74
N TYR A 462 0.50 7.72 -13.08
CA TYR A 462 0.89 9.06 -12.66
C TYR A 462 1.13 9.02 -11.16
N ASN A 463 2.33 9.42 -10.76
CA ASN A 463 2.72 9.48 -9.37
C ASN A 463 2.52 10.90 -8.86
N SER A 464 1.45 11.11 -8.08
CA SER A 464 1.13 12.41 -7.49
C SER A 464 2.21 12.95 -6.55
N LYS A 465 3.03 12.08 -5.94
CA LYS A 465 4.12 12.52 -5.06
C LYS A 465 5.29 13.09 -5.83
N THR A 466 5.59 12.53 -7.00
CA THR A 466 6.71 12.99 -7.82
C THR A 466 6.29 13.93 -8.94
N GLY A 467 4.99 14.08 -9.19
CA GLY A 467 4.44 14.87 -10.30
C GLY A 467 4.75 14.29 -11.68
N ARG A 468 5.02 12.98 -11.76
CA ARG A 468 5.57 12.33 -12.97
C ARG A 468 4.81 11.07 -13.36
N THR A 469 4.66 10.85 -14.65
CA THR A 469 4.27 9.56 -15.22
C THR A 469 5.41 8.55 -15.04
N GLY A 470 5.01 7.33 -14.70
CA GLY A 470 5.86 6.18 -14.54
C GLY A 470 5.24 4.92 -15.13
N MET A 471 6.01 3.84 -15.05
CA MET A 471 5.67 2.51 -15.53
C MET A 471 5.93 1.51 -14.40
N ALA A 472 5.04 0.53 -14.23
CA ALA A 472 5.14 -0.49 -13.19
C ALA A 472 4.79 -1.88 -13.73
N VAL A 473 5.70 -2.83 -13.54
CA VAL A 473 5.51 -4.25 -13.87
C VAL A 473 6.00 -5.08 -12.68
N GLU A 474 5.13 -5.93 -12.14
CA GLU A 474 5.40 -6.70 -10.92
C GLU A 474 5.83 -5.76 -9.77
N ILE A 475 7.02 -5.98 -9.19
CA ILE A 475 7.57 -5.13 -8.13
C ILE A 475 8.36 -3.93 -8.67
N SER A 476 8.82 -3.98 -9.93
CA SER A 476 9.66 -2.98 -10.57
C SER A 476 8.82 -1.78 -10.99
N ARG A 477 9.23 -0.56 -10.60
CA ARG A 477 8.51 0.68 -10.94
C ARG A 477 9.46 1.84 -11.12
N ARG A 478 9.17 2.72 -12.10
CA ARG A 478 10.00 3.88 -12.40
C ARG A 478 9.19 5.05 -12.95
N THR A 479 9.49 6.28 -12.55
CA THR A 479 8.96 7.51 -13.17
C THR A 479 9.94 8.06 -14.21
N PHE A 480 9.44 8.61 -15.32
CA PHE A 480 10.29 9.00 -16.47
C PHE A 480 9.89 10.29 -17.20
N THR A 481 8.64 10.76 -17.14
CA THR A 481 8.20 12.04 -17.73
C THR A 481 7.21 12.76 -16.83
N ASP A 482 6.94 14.05 -17.03
CA ASP A 482 5.98 14.83 -16.22
C ASP A 482 4.52 14.56 -16.59
N SER A 483 4.27 14.25 -17.87
CA SER A 483 2.94 13.89 -18.38
C SER A 483 3.08 12.93 -19.57
N LEU A 484 2.05 12.13 -19.79
CA LEU A 484 1.89 11.42 -21.05
C LEU A 484 1.38 12.44 -22.09
N GLY A 485 2.17 12.69 -23.15
CA GLY A 485 1.88 13.73 -24.14
C GLY A 485 0.44 13.69 -24.69
N ILE A 486 -0.16 14.86 -24.93
CA ILE A 486 -1.58 14.97 -25.34
C ILE A 486 -1.91 14.20 -26.62
N ARG A 487 -0.92 14.01 -27.51
CA ARG A 487 -1.08 13.21 -28.73
C ARG A 487 -1.48 11.77 -28.40
N TRP A 488 -0.84 11.17 -27.40
CA TRP A 488 -1.22 9.85 -26.90
C TRP A 488 -2.67 9.84 -26.43
N LEU A 489 -3.09 10.82 -25.64
CA LEU A 489 -4.47 10.90 -25.17
C LEU A 489 -5.47 11.06 -26.32
N ARG A 490 -5.18 11.90 -27.32
CA ARG A 490 -6.04 12.05 -28.51
C ARG A 490 -6.13 10.75 -29.29
N MET A 491 -5.00 10.08 -29.49
CA MET A 491 -4.96 8.76 -30.09
C MET A 491 -5.86 7.84 -29.28
N ILE A 492 -5.64 7.70 -27.96
CA ILE A 492 -6.43 6.90 -26.98
C ILE A 492 -7.94 7.19 -27.00
N LEU A 493 -8.36 8.39 -27.38
CA LEU A 493 -9.79 8.70 -27.51
C LEU A 493 -10.36 8.38 -28.89
N LYS A 494 -9.52 8.32 -29.93
CA LYS A 494 -9.91 8.09 -31.32
C LYS A 494 -10.40 6.66 -31.56
N TYR A 495 -9.78 5.64 -30.96
CA TYR A 495 -10.08 4.24 -31.26
C TYR A 495 -10.93 3.57 -30.17
N GLY A 496 -12.15 3.15 -30.53
CA GLY A 496 -13.12 2.63 -29.56
C GLY A 496 -12.85 1.21 -29.04
N HIS A 497 -12.03 0.41 -29.74
CA HIS A 497 -11.76 -1.00 -29.38
C HIS A 497 -10.97 -1.16 -28.08
N TRP A 498 -10.32 -0.10 -27.62
CA TRP A 498 -9.62 -0.10 -26.33
C TRP A 498 -10.54 -0.19 -25.12
N ARG A 499 -11.86 -0.05 -25.30
CA ARG A 499 -12.81 -0.19 -24.21
C ARG A 499 -12.71 -1.57 -23.53
N GLN A 500 -12.49 -2.65 -24.28
CA GLN A 500 -12.26 -3.99 -23.69
C GLN A 500 -10.80 -4.17 -23.26
N ALA A 501 -9.87 -3.60 -24.01
CA ALA A 501 -8.43 -3.70 -23.79
C ALA A 501 -7.84 -2.65 -22.83
N LEU A 502 -8.64 -1.82 -22.16
CA LEU A 502 -8.21 -0.91 -21.08
C LEU A 502 -9.29 -0.80 -19.98
N GLY A 503 -10.49 -1.34 -20.20
CA GLY A 503 -11.70 -0.90 -19.50
C GLY A 503 -12.64 -2.00 -19.04
N GLN A 504 -12.20 -2.84 -18.12
CA GLN A 504 -13.13 -3.40 -17.12
C GLN A 504 -12.77 -2.83 -15.74
N PRO A 505 -13.73 -2.22 -15.03
CA PRO A 505 -13.49 -1.60 -13.74
C PRO A 505 -12.99 -2.62 -12.71
N LEU A 506 -12.20 -2.12 -11.75
CA LEU A 506 -11.84 -2.80 -10.50
C LEU A 506 -13.13 -3.08 -9.72
N THR A 507 -13.70 -4.27 -9.90
CA THR A 507 -14.80 -4.76 -9.06
C THR A 507 -14.28 -5.85 -8.13
N ASP A 508 -13.26 -5.49 -7.35
CA ASP A 508 -12.99 -6.25 -6.14
C ASP A 508 -12.92 -5.34 -4.92
N HIS A 509 -13.83 -5.63 -3.98
CA HIS A 509 -13.79 -5.23 -2.57
C HIS A 509 -14.22 -3.80 -2.23
N GLY A 510 -15.29 -3.27 -2.83
CA GLY A 510 -16.04 -2.16 -2.23
C GLY A 510 -15.32 -0.80 -2.13
N TYR A 511 -14.20 -0.63 -2.83
CA TYR A 511 -13.49 0.65 -2.97
C TYR A 511 -13.67 1.22 -4.38
N THR A 512 -13.84 2.54 -4.51
CA THR A 512 -13.71 3.25 -5.79
C THR A 512 -12.25 3.29 -6.19
N ALA A 513 -11.80 2.30 -6.95
CA ALA A 513 -10.46 2.36 -7.50
C ALA A 513 -10.43 3.28 -8.74
N PRO A 514 -9.35 4.05 -8.95
CA PRO A 514 -9.18 4.92 -10.11
C PRO A 514 -9.34 4.14 -11.42
N SER A 515 -10.00 4.72 -12.41
CA SER A 515 -9.99 4.13 -13.75
C SER A 515 -8.58 4.22 -14.36
N TRP A 516 -8.33 3.49 -15.44
CA TRP A 516 -7.05 3.62 -16.13
C TRP A 516 -6.76 5.06 -16.57
N PHE A 517 -7.76 5.90 -16.90
CA PHE A 517 -7.54 7.30 -17.28
C PHE A 517 -6.98 8.14 -16.12
N SER A 518 -7.60 8.11 -14.93
CA SER A 518 -7.05 8.82 -13.77
C SER A 518 -5.72 8.25 -13.30
N ARG A 519 -5.45 6.97 -13.61
CA ARG A 519 -4.14 6.39 -13.34
C ARG A 519 -3.04 7.04 -14.16
N ILE A 520 -3.25 7.49 -15.40
CA ILE A 520 -2.15 7.96 -16.26
C ILE A 520 -2.10 9.49 -16.44
N VAL A 521 -3.18 10.19 -16.11
CA VAL A 521 -3.34 11.63 -16.36
C VAL A 521 -2.79 12.44 -15.19
N ASN A 522 -1.97 13.43 -15.51
CA ASN A 522 -1.59 14.47 -14.58
C ASN A 522 -2.79 15.42 -14.33
N PRO A 523 -3.32 15.53 -13.10
CA PRO A 523 -4.48 16.37 -12.80
C PRO A 523 -4.19 17.88 -12.92
N HIS A 524 -2.90 18.26 -13.01
CA HIS A 524 -2.46 19.64 -13.19
C HIS A 524 -2.19 19.99 -14.67
N ASP A 525 -2.27 19.02 -15.58
CA ASP A 525 -2.16 19.24 -17.02
C ASP A 525 -3.51 19.69 -17.57
N ALA A 526 -3.69 21.01 -17.65
CA ALA A 526 -4.95 21.63 -18.07
C ALA A 526 -5.40 21.20 -19.47
N GLU A 527 -4.47 20.95 -20.41
CA GLU A 527 -4.80 20.57 -21.79
C GLU A 527 -5.33 19.13 -21.83
N SER A 528 -4.63 18.21 -21.16
CA SER A 528 -5.05 16.81 -21.03
C SER A 528 -6.39 16.67 -20.29
N CYS A 529 -6.59 17.41 -19.20
CA CYS A 529 -7.85 17.41 -18.47
C CYS A 529 -9.00 18.02 -19.29
N ALA A 530 -8.74 19.09 -20.06
CA ALA A 530 -9.74 19.68 -20.95
C ALA A 530 -10.15 18.73 -22.09
N LEU A 531 -9.21 17.93 -22.61
CA LEU A 531 -9.48 16.92 -23.62
C LEU A 531 -10.34 15.76 -23.08
N LEU A 532 -10.04 15.28 -21.86
CA LEU A 532 -10.68 14.10 -21.30
C LEU A 532 -12.06 14.38 -20.70
N ARG A 533 -12.28 15.57 -20.13
CA ARG A 533 -13.52 15.90 -19.42
C ARG A 533 -14.79 15.70 -20.27
N PRO A 534 -14.89 16.17 -21.54
CA PRO A 534 -16.06 15.90 -22.38
C PRO A 534 -16.29 14.42 -22.65
N TYR A 535 -15.21 13.66 -22.87
CA TYR A 535 -15.28 12.21 -23.07
C TYR A 535 -15.83 11.50 -21.83
N LEU A 536 -15.30 11.84 -20.64
CA LEU A 536 -15.74 11.27 -19.35
C LEU A 536 -17.20 11.64 -19.04
N LEU A 537 -17.61 12.89 -19.25
CA LEU A 537 -19.01 13.32 -19.12
C LEU A 537 -19.94 12.52 -20.04
N GLY A 538 -19.51 12.29 -21.28
CA GLY A 538 -20.23 11.46 -22.25
C GLY A 538 -20.31 9.97 -21.88
N ARG A 539 -19.56 9.51 -20.88
CA ARG A 539 -19.62 8.15 -20.34
C ARG A 539 -20.57 8.02 -19.15
N VAL A 540 -20.83 9.10 -18.41
CA VAL A 540 -21.73 9.08 -17.26
C VAL A 540 -23.12 8.59 -17.66
N GLY A 541 -23.57 7.49 -17.03
CA GLY A 541 -24.86 6.87 -17.26
C GLY A 541 -24.90 5.83 -18.39
N LYS A 542 -23.77 5.46 -18.98
CA LYS A 542 -23.71 4.33 -19.93
C LYS A 542 -23.65 3.00 -19.18
N SER A 543 -24.32 1.97 -19.69
CA SER A 543 -24.27 0.62 -19.11
C SER A 543 -22.82 0.10 -19.01
N GLY A 544 -22.48 -0.48 -17.86
CA GLY A 544 -21.14 -0.97 -17.53
C GLY A 544 -20.14 0.12 -17.16
N VAL A 545 -20.59 1.35 -16.86
CA VAL A 545 -19.77 2.44 -16.34
C VAL A 545 -20.20 2.72 -14.90
N GLY A 546 -19.25 2.71 -13.97
CA GLY A 546 -19.51 2.91 -12.56
C GLY A 546 -19.01 4.26 -12.03
N PHE A 547 -18.86 4.32 -10.71
CA PHE A 547 -18.46 5.52 -9.98
C PHE A 547 -16.99 5.93 -10.24
N GLU A 548 -16.16 5.07 -10.82
CA GLU A 548 -14.78 5.39 -11.24
C GLU A 548 -14.73 6.55 -12.24
N THR A 549 -15.74 6.71 -13.10
CA THR A 549 -15.78 7.83 -14.05
C THR A 549 -16.01 9.17 -13.34
N LEU A 550 -16.73 9.18 -12.21
CA LEU A 550 -16.90 10.39 -11.41
C LEU A 550 -15.59 10.75 -10.69
N TYR A 551 -14.84 9.74 -10.24
CA TYR A 551 -13.50 9.94 -9.72
C TYR A 551 -12.57 10.57 -10.78
N ASP A 552 -12.58 10.05 -12.01
CA ASP A 552 -11.78 10.60 -13.12
C ASP A 552 -12.14 12.05 -13.44
N LEU A 553 -13.44 12.38 -13.42
CA LEU A 553 -13.92 13.75 -13.64
C LEU A 553 -13.38 14.70 -12.58
N ARG A 554 -13.43 14.30 -11.31
CA ARG A 554 -12.86 15.07 -10.20
C ARG A 554 -11.35 15.21 -10.35
N HIS A 555 -10.66 14.12 -10.71
CA HIS A 555 -9.22 14.13 -11.00
C HIS A 555 -8.88 15.11 -12.12
N CYS A 556 -9.76 15.27 -13.11
CA CYS A 556 -9.64 16.28 -14.18
C CYS A 556 -10.22 17.67 -13.80
N GLY A 557 -10.42 17.95 -12.51
CA GLY A 557 -10.84 19.25 -12.00
C GLY A 557 -12.33 19.62 -12.22
N GLN A 558 -13.20 18.65 -12.52
CA GLN A 558 -14.65 18.89 -12.56
C GLN A 558 -15.13 19.41 -11.19
N GLN A 559 -15.91 20.49 -11.21
CA GLN A 559 -16.45 21.11 -9.99
C GLN A 559 -17.92 20.77 -9.77
N ASP A 560 -18.71 20.75 -10.84
CA ASP A 560 -20.15 20.46 -10.76
C ASP A 560 -20.44 18.98 -11.08
N PHE A 561 -21.01 18.27 -10.11
CA PHE A 561 -21.45 16.87 -10.23
C PHE A 561 -22.97 16.71 -10.19
N SER A 562 -23.72 17.80 -10.27
CA SER A 562 -25.18 17.79 -10.18
C SER A 562 -25.80 16.84 -11.22
N GLY A 563 -26.60 15.88 -10.76
CA GLY A 563 -27.27 14.88 -11.57
C GLY A 563 -26.37 13.76 -12.12
N LEU A 564 -25.05 13.85 -11.99
CA LEU A 564 -24.14 12.81 -12.49
C LEU A 564 -24.20 11.54 -11.63
N ILE A 565 -24.36 11.70 -10.31
CA ILE A 565 -24.39 10.61 -9.34
C ILE A 565 -25.63 9.72 -9.53
N PRO A 566 -26.88 10.24 -9.52
CA PRO A 566 -28.07 9.42 -9.78
C PRO A 566 -28.04 8.78 -11.17
N LYS A 567 -27.51 9.50 -12.18
CA LYS A 567 -27.39 8.99 -13.55
C LYS A 567 -26.45 7.78 -13.64
N THR A 568 -25.30 7.82 -12.95
CA THR A 568 -24.40 6.67 -12.84
C THR A 568 -25.08 5.52 -12.12
N LEU A 569 -25.73 5.78 -10.98
CA LEU A 569 -26.43 4.75 -10.21
C LEU A 569 -27.48 4.02 -11.07
N LYS A 570 -28.29 4.78 -11.83
CA LYS A 570 -29.33 4.26 -12.74
C LYS A 570 -28.77 3.32 -13.81
N SER A 571 -27.53 3.51 -14.24
CA SER A 571 -26.90 2.72 -15.30
C SER A 571 -26.23 1.42 -14.83
N LEU A 572 -26.06 1.24 -13.52
CA LEU A 572 -25.50 0.03 -12.91
C LEU A 572 -26.50 -1.12 -12.91
N GLY A 573 -26.02 -2.35 -13.15
CA GLY A 573 -26.82 -3.57 -13.06
C GLY A 573 -27.24 -3.91 -11.62
N ALA A 574 -28.25 -4.77 -11.46
CA ALA A 574 -28.81 -5.12 -10.14
C ALA A 574 -27.81 -5.79 -9.16
N ALA A 575 -26.78 -6.47 -9.68
CA ALA A 575 -25.69 -7.04 -8.88
C ALA A 575 -24.68 -5.96 -8.44
N GLU A 576 -24.26 -5.08 -9.36
CA GLU A 576 -23.33 -3.98 -9.09
C GLU A 576 -23.94 -2.94 -8.16
N SER A 577 -25.23 -2.61 -8.33
CA SER A 577 -25.96 -1.69 -7.45
C SER A 577 -26.06 -2.19 -6.00
N ARG A 578 -26.11 -3.51 -5.80
CA ARG A 578 -26.07 -4.12 -4.46
C ARG A 578 -24.66 -4.15 -3.89
N ARG A 579 -23.64 -4.34 -4.74
CA ARG A 579 -22.22 -4.42 -4.36
C ARG A 579 -21.57 -3.05 -4.09
N ILE A 580 -22.01 -2.00 -4.78
CA ILE A 580 -21.46 -0.64 -4.70
C ILE A 580 -21.85 0.08 -3.40
N GLY A 581 -22.83 -0.42 -2.64
CA GLY A 581 -23.07 -0.01 -1.25
C GLY A 581 -23.47 1.47 -1.04
N ARG A 582 -24.21 1.73 0.04
CA ARG A 582 -24.46 3.11 0.51
C ARG A 582 -23.16 3.83 0.88
N TYR A 583 -22.13 3.07 1.27
CA TYR A 583 -20.85 3.56 1.76
C TYR A 583 -20.03 4.30 0.69
N ILE A 584 -19.96 3.80 -0.54
CA ILE A 584 -19.22 4.47 -1.63
C ILE A 584 -19.92 5.77 -2.05
N ALA A 585 -21.24 5.76 -2.15
CA ALA A 585 -21.99 6.97 -2.48
C ALA A 585 -21.89 8.01 -1.35
N ALA A 586 -21.85 7.58 -0.08
CA ALA A 586 -21.61 8.45 1.07
C ALA A 586 -20.17 8.99 1.10
N SER A 587 -19.15 8.16 0.84
CA SER A 587 -17.75 8.64 0.80
C SER A 587 -17.55 9.66 -0.33
N LEU A 588 -18.20 9.45 -1.48
CA LEU A 588 -18.16 10.39 -2.58
C LEU A 588 -18.84 11.73 -2.23
N TYR A 589 -19.96 11.70 -1.49
CA TYR A 589 -20.67 12.90 -1.02
C TYR A 589 -19.75 13.84 -0.22
N ASP A 590 -19.01 13.28 0.75
CA ASP A 590 -18.12 14.06 1.62
C ASP A 590 -16.99 14.72 0.82
N GLU A 591 -16.48 14.03 -0.20
CA GLU A 591 -15.30 14.45 -0.96
C GLU A 591 -15.57 15.35 -2.18
N PHE A 592 -16.83 15.62 -2.56
CA PHE A 592 -17.13 16.47 -3.72
C PHE A 592 -16.92 17.97 -3.47
N PRO A 593 -16.35 18.72 -4.44
CA PRO A 593 -16.15 20.17 -4.35
C PRO A 593 -17.44 20.95 -4.71
N MET A 594 -18.57 20.58 -4.12
CA MET A 594 -19.87 21.23 -4.35
C MET A 594 -20.37 21.96 -3.08
N PRO A 595 -21.18 23.03 -3.20
CA PRO A 595 -21.84 23.63 -2.05
C PRO A 595 -22.76 22.65 -1.32
N GLU A 596 -22.85 22.75 0.01
CA GLU A 596 -23.60 21.80 0.85
C GLU A 596 -25.09 21.70 0.46
N GLN A 597 -25.69 22.82 0.02
CA GLN A 597 -27.08 22.83 -0.48
C GLN A 597 -27.26 21.96 -1.73
N THR A 598 -26.30 22.02 -2.66
CA THR A 598 -26.30 21.20 -3.88
C THR A 598 -26.06 19.73 -3.54
N LYS A 599 -25.13 19.46 -2.62
CA LYS A 599 -24.88 18.11 -2.13
C LYS A 599 -26.16 17.52 -1.52
N GLN A 600 -26.85 18.24 -0.64
CA GLN A 600 -28.09 17.78 -0.01
C GLN A 600 -29.19 17.48 -1.03
N ALA A 601 -29.32 18.29 -2.09
CA ALA A 601 -30.27 18.03 -3.18
C ALA A 601 -29.92 16.76 -3.97
N GLU A 602 -28.63 16.49 -4.20
CA GLU A 602 -28.17 15.25 -4.84
C GLU A 602 -28.41 14.02 -3.96
N LEU A 603 -28.23 14.14 -2.63
CA LEU A 603 -28.51 13.06 -1.69
C LEU A 603 -29.98 12.67 -1.72
N THR A 604 -30.90 13.66 -1.76
CA THR A 604 -32.34 13.40 -1.91
C THR A 604 -32.64 12.64 -3.21
N ARG A 605 -32.06 13.06 -4.35
CA ARG A 605 -32.24 12.37 -5.65
C ARG A 605 -31.72 10.94 -5.61
N LEU A 606 -30.57 10.72 -4.97
CA LEU A 606 -29.96 9.40 -4.79
C LEU A 606 -30.84 8.49 -3.92
N GLN A 607 -31.41 9.03 -2.83
CA GLN A 607 -32.35 8.31 -1.97
C GLN A 607 -33.62 7.91 -2.72
N GLU A 608 -34.18 8.80 -3.54
CA GLU A 608 -35.33 8.51 -4.40
C GLU A 608 -35.04 7.41 -5.43
N GLU A 609 -33.87 7.46 -6.09
CA GLU A 609 -33.46 6.42 -7.05
C GLU A 609 -33.20 5.06 -6.39
N TRP A 610 -32.70 5.04 -5.15
CA TRP A 610 -32.59 3.80 -4.38
C TRP A 610 -33.95 3.27 -3.95
N ALA A 611 -34.90 4.12 -3.57
CA ALA A 611 -36.24 3.68 -3.19
C ALA A 611 -37.03 3.08 -4.38
N ARG A 612 -36.64 3.40 -5.63
CA ARG A 612 -37.24 2.85 -6.85
C ARG A 612 -36.69 1.48 -7.26
N ARG A 613 -35.61 1.00 -6.64
CA ARG A 613 -34.93 -0.27 -6.94
C ARG A 613 -35.19 -1.29 -5.85
#